data_AF-A0A1S8TFJ5-F1
#
_entry.id   AF-A0A1S8TFJ5-F1
#
_cell.length_a   1.000
_cell.length_b   1.000
_cell.length_c   1.000
_cell.angle_alpha   90.00
_cell.angle_beta   90.00
_cell.angle_gamma   90.00
#
_symmetry.space_group_name_H-M   'P 1'
#
loop_
_entity.id
_entity.type
_entity.pdbx_description
1 polymer ?
#
loop_
_entity_poly.entity_id
_entity_poly.type
_entity_poly.pdbx_seq_one_letter_code
_entity_poly.pdbx_strand_id
1 'polypeptide(L)'
;MEHICELCNRNVSIITKHHLIPLQKGGRKFETLSLCPTCHQQIHALFTNRELATYYHTLESLKRDVKILKYLKFIENFPGDSHFIVKKSKHVRKSI
;
A
#
# COMPACT_ATOMS: atom_id res chain seq x y z
N MET A 1 -19.97 8.76 1.71
CA MET A 1 -19.72 7.45 2.35
C MET A 1 -18.31 7.46 2.87
N GLU A 2 -18.10 7.09 4.12
CA GLU A 2 -16.76 6.93 4.68
C GLU A 2 -16.34 5.46 4.56
N HIS A 3 -15.10 5.24 4.15
CA HIS A 3 -14.49 3.91 4.01
C HIS A 3 -13.31 3.81 4.96
N ILE A 4 -12.98 2.60 5.42
CA ILE A 4 -11.81 2.36 6.27
C ILE A 4 -10.71 1.75 5.39
N CYS A 5 -9.53 2.38 5.38
CA CYS A 5 -8.36 1.85 4.68
C CYS A 5 -7.77 0.66 5.45
N GLU A 6 -7.60 -0.50 4.81
CA GLU A 6 -7.15 -1.72 5.50
C GLU A 6 -5.69 -1.65 6.00
N LEU A 7 -4.87 -0.80 5.37
CA LEU A 7 -3.47 -0.62 5.79
C LEU A 7 -3.33 0.34 6.96
N CYS A 8 -3.90 1.56 6.85
CA CYS A 8 -3.71 2.61 7.86
C CYS A 8 -4.87 2.77 8.84
N ASN A 9 -5.97 2.04 8.67
CA ASN A 9 -7.16 2.06 9.52
C ASN A 9 -7.84 3.44 9.67
N ARG A 10 -7.57 4.41 8.78
CA ARG A 10 -8.18 5.74 8.81
C ARG A 10 -9.48 5.78 7.98
N ASN A 11 -10.43 6.61 8.41
CA ASN A 11 -11.63 6.94 7.63
C ASN A 11 -11.24 7.82 6.44
N VAL A 12 -11.63 7.40 5.24
CA VAL A 12 -11.31 8.05 3.97
C VAL A 12 -12.55 8.13 3.09
N SER A 13 -12.64 9.15 2.26
CA SER A 13 -13.72 9.31 1.28
C SER A 13 -13.56 8.37 0.07
N ILE A 14 -12.33 7.93 -0.21
CA ILE A 14 -11.99 7.12 -1.40
C ILE A 14 -11.11 5.93 -1.02
N ILE A 15 -11.49 4.75 -1.53
CA ILE A 15 -10.68 3.53 -1.51
C ILE A 15 -10.38 3.06 -2.93
N THR A 16 -9.21 2.45 -3.09
CA THR A 16 -8.72 1.85 -4.31
C THR A 16 -8.41 0.39 -4.06
N LYS A 17 -8.69 -0.47 -5.05
CA LYS A 17 -8.32 -1.88 -4.96
C LYS A 17 -6.87 -2.06 -5.38
N HIS A 18 -6.06 -2.53 -4.46
CA HIS A 18 -4.67 -2.88 -4.71
C HIS A 18 -4.55 -4.39 -4.91
N HIS A 19 -4.01 -4.79 -6.06
CA HIS A 19 -3.75 -6.19 -6.38
C HIS A 19 -2.28 -6.49 -6.07
N LEU A 20 -2.03 -7.28 -5.03
CA LEU A 20 -0.67 -7.62 -4.59
C LEU A 20 0.06 -8.51 -5.61
N ILE A 21 -0.70 -9.27 -6.39
CA ILE A 21 -0.22 -9.97 -7.58
C ILE A 21 -0.83 -9.30 -8.81
N PRO A 22 -0.03 -8.92 -9.83
CA PRO A 22 -0.56 -8.33 -11.05
C PRO A 22 -1.64 -9.21 -11.69
N LEU A 23 -2.71 -8.60 -12.20
CA LEU A 23 -3.82 -9.31 -12.84
C LEU A 23 -3.35 -10.27 -13.94
N GLN A 24 -2.33 -9.86 -14.71
CA GLN A 24 -1.73 -10.66 -15.78
C GLN A 24 -1.04 -11.95 -15.29
N LYS A 25 -0.67 -12.02 -14.01
CA LYS A 25 -0.05 -13.20 -13.37
C LYS A 25 -1.04 -14.02 -12.54
N GLY A 26 -2.34 -13.90 -12.81
CA GLY A 26 -3.38 -14.62 -12.08
C GLY A 26 -3.81 -13.96 -10.77
N GLY A 27 -3.47 -12.69 -10.56
CA GLY A 27 -3.77 -11.92 -9.35
C GLY A 27 -5.24 -11.84 -8.95
N ARG A 28 -6.18 -12.15 -9.86
CA ARG A 28 -7.62 -12.22 -9.57
C ARG A 28 -7.98 -13.27 -8.50
N LYS A 29 -7.15 -14.30 -8.32
CA LYS A 29 -7.35 -15.35 -7.31
C LYS A 29 -6.79 -14.99 -5.94
N PHE A 30 -6.07 -13.87 -5.84
CA PHE A 30 -5.39 -13.45 -4.62
C PHE A 30 -6.13 -12.28 -3.97
N GLU A 31 -5.99 -12.16 -2.66
CA GLU A 31 -6.68 -11.12 -1.89
C GLU A 31 -6.34 -9.73 -2.43
N THR A 32 -7.38 -8.93 -2.65
CA THR A 32 -7.27 -7.51 -3.00
C THR A 32 -7.46 -6.67 -1.77
N LEU A 33 -6.56 -5.70 -1.55
CA LEU A 33 -6.67 -4.77 -0.43
C LEU A 33 -7.41 -3.49 -0.84
N SER A 34 -8.29 -3.03 0.03
CA SER A 34 -9.01 -1.76 -0.04
C SER A 34 -8.18 -0.67 0.64
N LEU A 35 -7.42 0.07 -0.16
CA LEU A 35 -6.45 1.06 0.31
C LEU A 35 -6.81 2.46 -0.12
N CYS A 36 -6.61 3.45 0.74
CA CYS A 36 -6.70 4.83 0.33
C CYS A 36 -5.60 5.17 -0.72
N PRO A 37 -5.80 6.21 -1.56
CA PRO A 37 -4.85 6.57 -2.62
C PRO A 37 -3.42 6.78 -2.12
N THR A 38 -3.26 7.40 -0.95
CA THR A 38 -1.96 7.65 -0.33
C THR A 38 -1.26 6.34 0.06
N CYS A 39 -1.96 5.42 0.72
CA CYS A 39 -1.40 4.12 1.10
C CYS A 39 -1.02 3.29 -0.13
N HIS A 40 -1.88 3.30 -1.16
CA HIS A 40 -1.60 2.59 -2.41
C HIS A 40 -0.32 3.12 -3.08
N GLN A 41 -0.18 4.44 -3.20
CA GLN A 41 1.03 5.06 -3.75
C GLN A 41 2.27 4.74 -2.89
N GLN A 42 2.13 4.76 -1.56
CA GLN A 42 3.22 4.47 -0.64
C GLN A 42 3.77 3.05 -0.81
N ILE A 43 2.91 2.04 -0.94
CA ILE A 43 3.33 0.65 -1.17
C ILE A 43 4.21 0.57 -2.42
N HIS A 44 3.76 1.14 -3.54
CA HIS A 44 4.52 1.15 -4.81
C HIS A 44 5.77 2.01 -4.78
N ALA A 45 5.90 2.91 -3.81
CA ALA A 45 7.12 3.68 -3.60
C ALA A 45 8.16 2.91 -2.76
N LEU A 46 7.71 2.05 -1.86
CA LEU A 46 8.57 1.27 -0.98
C LEU A 46 9.04 -0.04 -1.63
N PHE A 47 8.18 -0.68 -2.41
CA PHE A 47 8.40 -2.02 -2.95
C PHE A 47 8.13 -2.10 -4.45
N THR A 48 8.88 -2.97 -5.12
CA THR A 48 8.64 -3.35 -6.51
C THR A 48 7.46 -4.32 -6.62
N ASN A 49 6.84 -4.42 -7.79
CA ASN A 49 5.77 -5.39 -8.02
C ASN A 49 6.23 -6.85 -7.80
N ARG A 50 7.51 -7.14 -8.02
CA ARG A 50 8.09 -8.46 -7.74
C ARG A 50 8.12 -8.73 -6.24
N GLU A 51 8.58 -7.77 -5.44
CA GLU A 51 8.60 -7.91 -3.98
C GLU A 51 7.19 -8.02 -3.39
N LEU A 52 6.23 -7.25 -3.91
CA LEU A 52 4.83 -7.36 -3.51
C LEU A 52 4.27 -8.75 -3.79
N ALA A 53 4.52 -9.29 -4.97
CA ALA A 53 4.04 -10.62 -5.34
C ALA A 53 4.76 -11.76 -4.60
N THR A 54 6.02 -11.58 -4.18
CA THR A 54 6.82 -12.64 -3.53
C THR A 54 6.74 -12.58 -2.01
N TYR A 55 6.99 -11.42 -1.40
CA TYR A 55 7.18 -11.29 0.04
C TYR A 55 6.04 -10.58 0.76
N TYR A 56 5.32 -9.70 0.07
CA TYR A 56 4.28 -8.84 0.67
C TYR A 56 2.91 -9.07 0.05
N HIS A 57 2.56 -10.34 -0.19
CA HIS A 57 1.32 -10.72 -0.89
C HIS A 57 0.10 -10.85 0.03
N THR A 58 0.20 -10.40 1.28
CA THR A 58 -0.92 -10.32 2.24
C THR A 58 -0.88 -9.01 3.03
N LEU A 59 -1.99 -8.65 3.68
CA LEU A 59 -2.00 -7.48 4.57
C LEU A 59 -1.05 -7.64 5.77
N GLU A 60 -0.97 -8.84 6.36
CA GLU A 60 -0.12 -9.04 7.54
C GLU A 60 1.37 -8.95 7.18
N SER A 61 1.77 -9.47 6.02
CA SER A 61 3.16 -9.36 5.56
C SER A 61 3.58 -7.90 5.37
N LEU A 62 2.71 -7.06 4.82
CA LEU A 62 2.93 -5.61 4.75
C LEU A 62 3.04 -4.99 6.15
N LYS A 63 2.11 -5.30 7.07
CA LYS A 63 2.09 -4.73 8.43
C LYS A 63 3.28 -5.18 9.31
N ARG A 64 4.00 -6.24 8.93
CA ARG A 64 5.22 -6.68 9.62
C ARG A 64 6.49 -5.96 9.14
N ASP A 65 6.46 -5.29 7.98
CA ASP A 65 7.64 -4.61 7.46
C ASP A 65 7.93 -3.29 8.21
N VAL A 66 9.19 -3.08 8.55
CA VAL A 66 9.63 -1.92 9.33
C VAL A 66 9.41 -0.59 8.58
N LYS A 67 9.52 -0.55 7.25
CA LYS A 67 9.27 0.67 6.46
C LYS A 67 7.79 1.01 6.47
N ILE A 68 6.91 0.01 6.39
CA ILE A 68 5.46 0.18 6.51
C ILE A 68 5.10 0.65 7.92
N LEU A 69 5.61 0.02 8.97
CA LEU A 69 5.35 0.43 10.35
C LEU A 69 5.74 1.89 10.62
N LYS A 70 6.91 2.32 10.14
CA LYS A 70 7.34 3.72 10.23
C LYS A 70 6.40 4.66 9.49
N TYR A 71 5.94 4.26 8.31
CA TYR A 71 4.97 5.04 7.54
C TYR A 71 3.61 5.13 8.27
N LEU A 72 3.13 4.03 8.84
CA LEU A 72 1.86 3.99 9.58
C LEU A 72 1.90 4.90 10.82
N LYS A 73 3.00 4.86 11.57
CA LYS A 73 3.21 5.77 12.72
C LYS A 73 3.27 7.24 12.32
N PHE A 74 3.73 7.54 11.11
CA PHE A 74 3.71 8.90 10.59
C PHE A 74 2.30 9.33 10.20
N ILE A 75 1.60 8.48 9.43
CA ILE A 75 0.33 8.82 8.79
C ILE A 75 -0.85 8.90 9.76
N GLU A 76 -0.77 8.23 10.91
CA GLU A 76 -1.83 8.24 11.95
C GLU A 76 -2.13 9.64 12.49
N ASN A 77 -1.16 10.57 12.39
CA ASN A 77 -1.29 11.95 12.89
C ASN A 77 -2.06 12.87 11.93
N PHE A 78 -2.55 12.36 10.80
CA PHE A 78 -3.17 13.16 9.75
C PHE A 78 -4.56 12.63 9.37
N PRO A 79 -5.51 13.51 9.00
CA PRO A 79 -6.82 13.12 8.46
C PRO A 79 -6.68 12.14 7.29
N GLY A 80 -7.63 11.21 7.15
CA GLY A 80 -7.53 10.12 6.18
C GLY A 80 -7.27 10.57 4.74
N ASP A 81 -7.97 11.62 4.32
CA ASP A 81 -7.90 12.20 2.97
C ASP A 81 -6.70 13.14 2.76
N SER A 82 -5.78 13.20 3.72
CA SER A 82 -4.53 13.96 3.57
C SER A 82 -3.70 13.39 2.42
N HIS A 83 -3.34 14.27 1.49
CA HIS A 83 -2.53 13.95 0.33
C HIS A 83 -1.05 14.22 0.61
N PHE A 84 -0.19 13.25 0.31
CA PHE A 84 1.26 13.36 0.52
C PHE A 84 2.00 13.10 -0.77
N ILE A 85 3.07 13.86 -1.00
CA ILE A 85 3.96 13.61 -2.13
C ILE A 85 4.80 12.38 -1.79
N VAL A 86 4.45 11.25 -2.39
CA VAL A 86 5.19 10.01 -2.23
C VAL A 86 6.33 9.95 -3.25
N LYS A 87 7.57 9.86 -2.77
CA LYS A 87 8.75 9.65 -3.62
C LYS A 87 9.16 8.18 -3.59
N LYS A 88 9.30 7.56 -4.77
CA LYS A 88 9.83 6.18 -4.89
C LYS A 88 11.19 6.07 -4.20
N SER A 89 11.42 4.97 -3.49
CA SER A 89 12.70 4.66 -2.86
C SER A 89 13.80 4.46 -3.91
N LYS A 90 15.07 4.64 -3.52
CA LYS A 90 16.22 4.42 -4.42
C LYS A 90 16.22 3.00 -5.01
N HIS A 91 15.85 2.01 -4.19
CA HIS A 91 15.71 0.61 -4.58
C HIS A 91 14.70 0.44 -5.70
N VAL A 92 13.47 0.92 -5.50
CA VAL A 92 12.41 0.82 -6.51
C VAL A 92 12.77 1.56 -7.80
N ARG A 93 13.39 2.74 -7.72
CA ARG A 93 13.80 3.50 -8.93
C ARG A 93 14.82 2.76 -9.80
N LYS A 94 15.72 1.99 -9.18
CA LYS A 94 16.75 1.22 -9.90
C LYS A 94 16.22 -0.07 -10.54
N SER A 95 15.02 -0.50 -10.15
CA SER A 95 14.39 -1.73 -10.65
C SER A 95 13.36 -1.49 -11.75
N ILE A 96 13.26 -0.26 -12.26
CA ILE A 96 12.42 0.13 -13.40
C ILE A 96 13.27 0.09 -14.66
#